data_AF-A0A7X6HCS6-F1
#
_entry.id   AF-A0A7X6HCS6-F1
#
_cell.length_a   1.000
_cell.length_b   1.000
_cell.length_c   1.000
_cell.angle_alpha   90.00
_cell.angle_beta   90.00
_cell.angle_gamma   90.00
#
_symmetry.space_group_name_H-M   'P 1'
#
loop_
_entity.id
_entity.type
_entity.pdbx_description
1 polymer ?
#
loop_
_entity_poly.entity_id
_entity_poly.type
_entity_poly.pdbx_seq_one_letter_code
_entity_poly.pdbx_strand_id
1 'polypeptide(L)' 'MDYTGRGPRPHTVRYQDAPVCAKDLALAAPDAFTELTWRHGTKAGPGDLDAAMTGRFAAFRVRPANRNIPRDGS' A
#
# COMPACT_ATOMS: atom_id res chain seq x y z
N MET A 1 27.61 -19.22 -16.16
CA MET A 1 27.70 -18.91 -17.60
C MET A 1 27.99 -17.43 -17.71
N ASP A 2 29.25 -17.10 -17.98
CA ASP A 2 29.75 -15.73 -18.05
C ASP A 2 29.28 -15.03 -19.33
N TYR A 3 28.78 -13.80 -19.16
CA TYR A 3 28.23 -13.00 -20.25
C TYR A 3 29.38 -12.31 -21.02
N THR A 4 29.59 -12.69 -22.28
CA THR A 4 30.72 -12.25 -23.14
C THR A 4 30.49 -10.93 -23.90
N GLY A 5 29.54 -10.11 -23.46
CA GLY A 5 29.39 -8.72 -23.95
C GLY A 5 28.80 -8.53 -25.35
N ARG A 6 28.61 -9.59 -26.14
CA ARG A 6 28.08 -9.53 -27.52
C ARG A 6 26.70 -10.20 -27.60
N GLY A 7 25.66 -9.45 -27.25
CA GLY A 7 24.26 -9.88 -27.30
C GLY A 7 23.35 -8.91 -26.53
N PRO A 8 22.02 -9.05 -26.58
CA PRO A 8 21.15 -8.34 -25.65
C PRO A 8 21.57 -8.70 -24.23
N ARG A 9 21.87 -7.69 -23.39
CA ARG A 9 22.10 -7.92 -21.95
C ARG A 9 20.91 -8.72 -21.43
N PRO A 10 21.11 -9.82 -20.67
CA PRO A 10 20.00 -10.49 -20.04
C PRO A 10 19.23 -9.44 -19.25
N HIS A 11 17.97 -9.25 -19.63
CA HIS A 11 17.08 -8.32 -18.95
C HIS A 11 16.73 -8.97 -17.62
N THR A 12 17.65 -8.87 -16.65
CA THR A 12 17.39 -9.35 -15.31
C THR A 12 16.20 -8.55 -14.81
N VAL A 13 15.07 -9.23 -14.66
CA VAL A 13 13.90 -8.65 -14.02
C VAL A 13 14.38 -8.18 -12.65
N ARG A 14 14.38 -6.85 -12.44
CA ARG A 14 14.90 -6.27 -11.20
C ARG A 14 14.07 -6.69 -9.98
N TYR A 15 12.83 -7.09 -10.21
CA TYR A 15 11.90 -7.56 -9.19
C TYR A 15 11.64 -9.04 -9.42
N GLN A 16 12.19 -9.87 -8.53
CA GLN A 16 11.99 -11.32 -8.58
C GLN A 16 10.68 -11.73 -7.89
N ASP A 17 10.13 -10.84 -7.05
CA ASP A 17 8.87 -11.07 -6.35
C ASP A 17 7.68 -10.81 -7.27
N ALA A 18 6.65 -11.65 -7.15
CA ALA A 18 5.40 -11.47 -7.86
C ALA A 18 4.69 -10.19 -7.39
N PRO A 19 3.97 -9.48 -8.29
CA PRO A 19 3.14 -8.35 -7.89
C PRO A 19 2.05 -8.81 -6.92
N VAL A 20 1.78 -7.99 -5.92
CA VAL A 20 0.75 -8.24 -4.90
C VAL A 20 -0.43 -7.28 -5.09
N CYS A 21 -1.64 -7.80 -4.91
CA CYS A 21 -2.88 -7.02 -4.94
C CYS A 21 -3.20 -6.49 -3.54
N ALA A 22 -3.60 -5.22 -3.44
CA ALA A 22 -3.98 -4.61 -2.16
C ALA A 22 -5.17 -5.32 -1.49
N LYS A 23 -6.13 -5.82 -2.29
CA LYS A 23 -7.28 -6.59 -1.79
C LYS A 23 -6.83 -7.90 -1.13
N ASP A 24 -5.89 -8.60 -1.76
CA ASP A 24 -5.43 -9.90 -1.26
C ASP A 24 -4.62 -9.72 0.03
N LEU A 25 -3.81 -8.64 0.12
CA LEU A 25 -3.12 -8.27 1.37
C LEU A 25 -4.11 -7.96 2.51
N ALA A 26 -5.18 -7.23 2.21
CA ALA A 26 -6.23 -6.94 3.20
C ALA A 26 -6.94 -8.20 3.70
N LEU A 27 -7.26 -9.15 2.79
CA LEU A 27 -7.93 -10.39 3.16
C LEU A 27 -7.03 -11.35 3.94
N ALA A 28 -5.72 -11.34 3.68
CA ALA A 28 -4.77 -12.23 4.35
C ALA A 28 -4.45 -11.80 5.80
N ALA A 29 -4.70 -10.55 6.18
CA ALA A 29 -4.33 -10.01 7.50
C ALA A 29 -5.51 -9.24 8.15
N PRO A 30 -6.61 -9.94 8.51
CA PRO A 30 -7.78 -9.30 9.12
C PRO A 30 -7.47 -8.63 10.47
N ASP A 31 -6.47 -9.15 11.19
CA ASP A 31 -6.05 -8.65 12.51
C ASP A 31 -5.13 -7.43 12.42
N ALA A 32 -4.65 -7.07 11.22
CA ALA A 32 -3.82 -5.88 11.02
C ALA A 32 -4.65 -4.59 10.89
N PHE A 33 -5.99 -4.70 10.90
CA PHE A 33 -6.88 -3.56 10.81
C PHE A 33 -7.14 -2.94 12.17
N THR A 34 -6.89 -1.64 12.28
CA THR A 34 -7.25 -0.82 13.44
C THR A 34 -8.43 0.07 13.08
N GLU A 35 -9.40 0.14 13.98
CA GLU A 35 -10.49 1.11 13.89
C GLU A 35 -10.01 2.47 14.41
N LEU A 36 -10.17 3.50 13.59
CA LEU A 36 -9.72 4.86 13.90
C LEU A 36 -10.82 5.86 13.57
N THR A 37 -11.02 6.81 14.47
CA THR A 37 -11.83 8.02 14.22
C THR A 37 -10.91 9.12 13.72
N TRP A 38 -11.11 9.57 12.48
CA TRP A 38 -10.19 10.53 11.84
C TRP A 38 -10.71 11.98 11.86
N ARG A 39 -12.02 12.18 12.02
CA ARG A 39 -12.70 13.49 11.95
C ARG A 39 -13.96 13.52 12.79
N HIS A 40 -14.26 14.71 13.29
CA HIS A 40 -15.60 15.12 13.69
C HIS A 40 -16.33 15.65 12.46
N GLY A 41 -17.45 15.03 12.10
CA GLY A 41 -18.31 15.49 11.02
C GLY A 41 -19.11 16.74 11.40
N THR A 42 -19.86 17.28 10.45
CA THR A 42 -20.75 18.43 10.68
C THR A 42 -22.22 18.02 10.81
N LYS A 43 -22.56 16.78 10.45
CA LYS A 43 -23.92 16.24 10.51
C LYS A 43 -24.09 15.39 11.76
N ALA A 44 -24.15 16.05 12.91
CA ALA A 44 -24.49 15.40 14.17
C ALA A 44 -25.99 15.02 14.18
N GLY A 45 -26.29 13.87 14.80
CA GLY A 45 -27.66 13.40 15.00
C GLY A 45 -27.83 12.85 16.41
N PRO A 46 -29.06 12.51 16.83
CA PRO A 46 -29.33 12.05 18.19
C PRO A 46 -28.54 10.80 18.62
N GLY A 47 -28.08 9.99 17.65
CA GLY A 47 -27.26 8.80 17.90
C GLY A 47 -25.75 9.00 17.68
N ASP A 48 -25.33 10.18 17.23
CA ASP A 48 -23.94 10.51 16.98
C ASP A 48 -23.78 12.02 17.07
N LEU A 49 -23.58 12.49 18.31
CA LEU A 49 -23.45 13.92 18.62
C LEU A 49 -22.14 14.49 18.11
N ASP A 50 -21.12 13.64 18.02
CA ASP A 50 -19.79 14.02 17.57
C ASP A 50 -19.62 13.86 16.04
N ALA A 51 -20.66 13.37 15.36
CA ALA A 51 -20.61 13.02 13.94
C ALA A 51 -19.32 12.24 13.60
N ALA A 52 -18.94 11.31 14.48
CA ALA A 52 -17.61 10.72 14.49
C ALA A 52 -17.39 9.87 13.23
N MET A 53 -16.43 10.29 12.39
CA MET A 53 -16.07 9.53 11.20
C MET A 53 -15.06 8.45 11.56
N THR A 54 -15.58 7.25 11.76
CA THR A 54 -14.82 6.05 12.11
C THR A 54 -14.70 5.11 10.91
N GLY A 55 -13.51 4.53 10.73
CA GLY A 55 -13.27 3.50 9.71
C GLY A 55 -12.14 2.56 10.11
N ARG A 56 -12.01 1.44 9.40
CA ARG A 56 -10.94 0.44 9.64
C ARG A 56 -9.80 0.61 8.63
N PHE A 57 -8.57 0.67 9.12
CA PHE A 57 -7.36 0.84 8.32
C PHE A 57 -6.29 -0.18 8.67
N ALA A 58 -5.57 -0.65 7.67
CA ALA A 58 -4.38 -1.47 7.85
C ALA A 58 -3.19 -0.80 7.15
N ALA A 59 -2.03 -0.80 7.80
CA ALA A 59 -0.80 -0.25 7.25
C ALA A 59 0.04 -1.36 6.63
N PHE A 60 0.28 -1.29 5.32
CA PHE A 60 1.12 -2.24 4.60
C PHE A 60 2.34 -1.56 3.99
N ARG A 61 3.50 -2.19 4.11
CA ARG A 61 4.71 -1.77 3.40
C ARG A 61 4.72 -2.41 2.02
N VAL A 62 4.37 -1.63 0.99
CA VAL A 62 4.42 -2.06 -0.40
C VAL A 62 5.59 -1.39 -1.13
N ARG A 63 6.20 -2.11 -2.08
CA ARG A 63 7.16 -1.50 -3.00
C ARG A 63 6.40 -1.03 -4.25
N PRO A 64 6.44 0.26 -4.59
CA PRO A 64 5.74 0.74 -5.77
C PRO A 64 6.35 0.15 -7.05
N ALA A 65 5.49 -0.26 -7.98
CA ALA A 65 5.93 -0.71 -9.30
C ALA A 65 6.39 0.46 -10.20
N ASN A 66 5.97 1.70 -9.90
CA ASN A 66 6.27 2.87 -10.71
C ASN A 66 7.57 3.57 -10.27
N ARG A 67 8.46 3.83 -11.24
CA ARG A 67 9.77 4.50 -11.05
C ARG A 67 9.67 6.02 -10.86
N ASN A 68 8.53 6.62 -11.23
CA ASN A 68 8.32 8.07 -11.21
C ASN A 68 7.60 8.58 -9.95
N ILE A 69 7.66 7.83 -8.84
CA ILE A 69 7.25 8.40 -7.56
C ILE A 69 8.49 9.11 -7.02
N PRO A 70 8.44 10.44 -6.82
CA PRO A 70 9.54 11.15 -6.18
C PRO A 70 9.81 10.46 -4.85
N ARG A 71 11.00 9.88 -4.71
CA ARG A 71 11.51 9.55 -3.37
C ARG A 71 11.91 10.89 -2.81
N ASP A 72 11.20 11.32 -1.77
CA ASP A 72 11.56 12.54 -1.06
C ASP A 72 13.05 12.44 -0.70
N GLY A 73 13.81 13.40 -1.19
CA GLY A 73 15.26 13.35 -1.23
C GLY A 73 15.84 13.50 0.17
N SER A 74 16.77 12.62 0.52
CA SER A 74 17.76 12.85 1.56
C SER A 74 19.14 12.55 1.01
#